data_AF-J1J2Y4-F1
#
_entry.id   AF-J1J2Y4-F1
#
_cell.length_a   1.000
_cell.length_b   1.000
_cell.length_c   1.000
_cell.angle_alpha   90.00
_cell.angle_beta   90.00
_cell.angle_gamma   90.00
#
_symmetry.space_group_name_H-M   'P 1'
#
loop_
_entity.id
_entity.type
_entity.pdbx_description
1 polymer ?
#
loop_
_entity_poly.entity_id
_entity_poly.type
_entity_poly.pdbx_seq_one_letter_code
_entity_poly.pdbx_strand_id
1 'polypeptide(L)'
;MAGLFPQSHYLTAEEKEHLQAGSDGKVHVSFNGIFTPPEEAAVYAEQHAKNQNEPLYFVVFPEADSAISELMVAGYQKFMENNFWGLTNSTQEAQNLMNGYGNTGLELYGHSRGGMTLGNMLYSFKQKGVHGIADNTNINFYGSAFNALVASALLTYVSDGKQTTVGLENHKYDFVGGVIGGNPATFSKAPAGSNWWKETWKMFSDPINVHTCLGDASYKCQKFYGSSNRVKVPLRSKK
;
A
#
# COMPACT_ATOMS: atom_id res chain seq x y z
N MET A 1 -9.86 -25.97 0.51
CA MET A 1 -8.47 -26.08 0.00
C MET A 1 -7.61 -25.36 1.00
N ALA A 2 -6.80 -26.08 1.78
CA ALA A 2 -5.87 -25.47 2.72
C ALA A 2 -4.79 -24.76 1.89
N GLY A 3 -4.87 -23.43 1.79
CA GLY A 3 -3.73 -22.63 1.36
C GLY A 3 -2.70 -22.71 2.48
N LEU A 4 -1.45 -23.05 2.15
CA LEU A 4 -0.33 -22.83 3.04
C LEU A 4 -0.25 -21.31 3.23
N PHE A 5 -0.71 -20.82 4.38
CA PHE A 5 -0.49 -19.42 4.74
C PHE A 5 1.01 -19.21 4.94
N PRO A 6 1.54 -18.03 4.55
CA PRO A 6 2.92 -17.67 4.85
C PRO A 6 3.21 -17.87 6.33
N GLN A 7 4.33 -18.51 6.66
CA GLN A 7 4.76 -18.55 8.05
C GLN A 7 5.33 -17.19 8.44
N SER A 8 4.69 -16.52 9.40
CA SER A 8 5.12 -15.23 9.92
C SER A 8 5.34 -15.29 11.43
N HIS A 9 6.21 -14.43 11.95
CA HIS A 9 6.38 -14.18 13.38
C HIS A 9 6.44 -12.68 13.63
N TYR A 10 6.13 -12.27 14.86
CA TYR A 10 6.32 -10.89 15.28
C TYR A 10 7.79 -10.62 15.56
N LEU A 11 8.31 -9.53 15.00
CA LEU A 11 9.66 -9.07 15.28
C LEU A 11 9.82 -8.66 16.75
N THR A 12 10.93 -9.06 17.34
CA THR A 12 11.48 -8.49 18.57
C THR A 12 11.87 -7.02 18.37
N ALA A 13 12.13 -6.30 19.46
CA ALA A 13 12.59 -4.91 19.38
C ALA A 13 13.92 -4.78 18.62
N GLU A 14 14.85 -5.72 18.85
CA GLU A 14 16.15 -5.77 18.16
C GLU A 14 15.99 -6.04 16.66
N GLU A 15 15.14 -6.99 16.27
CA GLU A 15 14.88 -7.26 14.85
C GLU A 15 14.27 -6.08 14.11
N LYS A 16 13.42 -5.29 14.77
CA LYS A 16 12.86 -4.05 14.19
C LYS A 16 13.93 -2.99 13.91
N GLU A 17 14.97 -2.91 14.73
CA GLU A 17 16.08 -1.99 14.54
C GLU A 17 17.05 -2.46 13.44
N HIS A 18 17.03 -3.75 13.10
CA HIS A 18 17.98 -4.39 12.18
C HIS A 18 17.30 -5.21 11.09
N LEU A 19 16.38 -4.57 10.36
CA LEU A 19 15.73 -5.16 9.20
C LEU A 19 16.76 -5.49 8.12
N GLN A 20 16.62 -6.68 7.55
CA GLN A 20 17.52 -7.18 6.52
C GLN A 20 17.05 -6.71 5.15
N ALA A 21 17.99 -6.21 4.36
CA ALA A 21 17.74 -5.91 2.96
C ALA A 21 17.67 -7.21 2.14
N GLY A 22 16.85 -7.22 1.10
CA GLY A 22 16.90 -8.26 0.08
C GLY A 22 18.15 -8.13 -0.81
N SER A 23 18.29 -9.06 -1.74
CA SER A 23 19.39 -9.07 -2.72
C SER A 23 19.50 -7.82 -3.59
N ASP A 24 18.44 -7.01 -3.69
CA ASP A 24 18.44 -5.71 -4.38
C ASP A 24 18.88 -4.54 -3.49
N GLY A 25 19.29 -4.83 -2.25
CA GLY A 25 19.78 -3.85 -1.29
C GLY A 25 18.68 -3.03 -0.62
N LYS A 26 17.41 -3.43 -0.73
CA LYS A 26 16.28 -2.71 -0.10
C LYS A 26 15.60 -3.54 0.99
N VAL A 27 15.16 -2.85 2.03
CA VAL A 27 14.21 -3.40 2.99
C VAL A 27 12.81 -3.33 2.37
N HIS A 28 12.09 -4.44 2.35
CA HIS A 28 10.75 -4.54 1.77
C HIS A 28 9.68 -4.57 2.86
N VAL A 29 8.79 -3.56 2.88
CA VAL A 29 7.74 -3.46 3.90
C VAL A 29 6.36 -3.24 3.29
N SER A 30 5.40 -4.07 3.67
CA SER A 30 4.01 -3.98 3.23
C SER A 30 3.11 -3.35 4.29
N PHE A 31 2.24 -2.46 3.86
CA PHE A 31 1.17 -1.83 4.63
C PHE A 31 -0.17 -2.26 4.02
N ASN A 32 -0.96 -2.97 4.81
CA ASN A 32 -2.23 -3.56 4.42
C ASN A 32 -3.47 -2.69 4.70
N GLY A 33 -4.64 -3.20 4.35
CA GLY A 33 -5.93 -2.52 4.45
C GLY A 33 -6.56 -2.48 5.85
N ILE A 34 -7.86 -2.17 5.87
CA ILE A 34 -8.76 -2.36 7.00
C ILE A 34 -9.23 -3.83 7.05
N PHE A 35 -9.62 -4.32 8.23
CA PHE A 35 -10.22 -5.66 8.40
C PHE A 35 -9.38 -6.80 7.82
N THR A 36 -8.06 -6.71 7.98
CA THR A 36 -7.13 -7.69 7.44
C THR A 36 -6.43 -8.37 8.62
N PRO A 37 -6.80 -9.61 8.97
CA PRO A 37 -6.10 -10.33 10.02
C PRO A 37 -4.65 -10.63 9.60
N PRO A 38 -3.74 -10.93 10.56
CA PRO A 38 -2.32 -11.09 10.30
C PRO A 38 -1.98 -12.05 9.14
N GLU A 39 -2.71 -13.15 9.01
CA GLU A 39 -2.54 -14.14 7.94
C GLU A 39 -2.88 -13.61 6.56
N GLU A 40 -3.94 -12.81 6.43
CA GLU A 40 -4.29 -12.16 5.16
C GLU A 40 -3.30 -11.04 4.84
N ALA A 41 -2.83 -10.32 5.86
CA ALA A 41 -1.81 -9.30 5.73
C ALA A 41 -0.49 -9.87 5.19
N ALA A 42 -0.13 -11.09 5.61
CA ALA A 42 1.03 -11.81 5.10
C ALA A 42 0.82 -12.25 3.64
N VAL A 43 -0.38 -12.76 3.29
CA VAL A 43 -0.71 -13.11 1.90
C VAL A 43 -0.60 -11.90 0.97
N TYR A 44 -1.14 -10.75 1.36
CA TYR A 44 -0.99 -9.53 0.56
C TYR A 44 0.45 -9.03 0.50
N ALA A 45 1.22 -9.19 1.58
CA ALA A 45 2.64 -8.84 1.54
C ALA A 45 3.36 -9.67 0.46
N GLU A 46 3.20 -11.00 0.45
CA GLU A 46 3.80 -11.87 -0.56
C GLU A 46 3.26 -11.59 -1.97
N GLN A 47 1.95 -11.38 -2.11
CA GLN A 47 1.31 -11.08 -3.39
C GLN A 47 1.87 -9.81 -4.05
N HIS A 48 2.21 -8.81 -3.23
CA HIS A 48 2.70 -7.51 -3.70
C HIS A 48 4.22 -7.43 -3.74
N ALA A 49 4.94 -8.37 -3.12
CA ALA A 49 6.39 -8.40 -3.12
C ALA A 49 6.91 -8.66 -4.53
N LYS A 50 7.98 -7.93 -4.89
CA LYS A 50 8.70 -8.15 -6.16
C LYS A 50 9.39 -9.52 -6.21
N ASN A 51 9.88 -10.01 -5.08
CA ASN A 51 10.47 -11.33 -4.92
C ASN A 51 10.03 -11.91 -3.57
N GLN A 52 9.31 -13.02 -3.59
CA GLN A 52 8.79 -13.69 -2.39
C GLN A 52 9.86 -14.48 -1.64
N ASN A 53 11.06 -14.63 -2.20
CA ASN A 53 12.17 -15.36 -1.57
C ASN A 53 13.14 -14.46 -0.79
N GLU A 54 12.83 -13.16 -0.68
CA GLU A 54 13.66 -12.18 0.04
C GLU A 54 13.04 -11.88 1.42
N PRO A 55 13.83 -11.31 2.37
CA PRO A 55 13.28 -10.78 3.60
C PRO A 55 12.12 -9.81 3.32
N LEU A 56 10.95 -10.13 3.86
CA LEU A 56 9.73 -9.38 3.66
C LEU A 56 9.06 -9.10 5.01
N TYR A 57 8.79 -7.82 5.23
CA TYR A 57 8.14 -7.35 6.44
C TYR A 57 6.74 -6.81 6.11
N PHE A 58 5.84 -6.86 7.08
CA PHE A 58 4.52 -6.27 6.94
C PHE A 58 4.03 -5.71 8.26
N VAL A 59 3.34 -4.58 8.18
CA VAL A 59 2.72 -3.92 9.33
C VAL A 59 1.29 -4.45 9.43
N VAL A 60 1.02 -5.15 10.53
CA VAL A 60 -0.34 -5.57 10.91
C VAL A 60 -1.01 -4.42 11.65
N PHE A 61 -2.18 -4.02 11.17
CA PHE A 61 -3.03 -3.09 11.89
C PHE A 61 -3.92 -3.92 12.83
N PRO A 62 -3.94 -3.65 14.14
CA PRO A 62 -4.94 -4.26 15.01
C PRO A 62 -6.32 -3.92 14.47
N GLU A 63 -7.20 -4.91 14.34
CA GLU A 63 -8.61 -4.63 14.05
C GLU A 63 -9.19 -3.82 15.20
N ALA A 64 -9.89 -2.75 14.88
CA ALA A 64 -10.65 -2.04 15.90
C ALA A 64 -11.76 -2.94 16.46
N ASP A 65 -12.18 -2.71 17.71
CA ASP A 65 -13.17 -3.54 18.43
C ASP A 65 -14.53 -3.68 17.72
N SER A 66 -14.78 -2.92 16.65
CA SER A 66 -15.97 -3.04 15.81
C SER A 66 -15.75 -2.52 14.39
N ALA A 67 -16.62 -2.94 13.46
CA ALA A 67 -16.64 -2.41 12.10
C ALA A 67 -16.87 -0.89 12.01
N ILE A 68 -17.64 -0.33 12.96
CA ILE A 68 -17.84 1.11 13.06
C ILE A 68 -16.53 1.78 13.47
N SER A 69 -15.83 1.24 14.46
CA SER A 69 -14.55 1.76 14.93
C SER A 69 -13.49 1.74 13.83
N GLU A 70 -13.42 0.67 13.04
CA GLU A 70 -12.49 0.57 11.91
C GLU A 70 -12.80 1.61 10.82
N LEU A 71 -14.08 1.83 10.50
CA LEU A 71 -14.52 2.89 9.59
C LEU A 71 -14.22 4.29 10.14
N MET A 72 -14.33 4.50 11.45
CA MET A 72 -13.93 5.76 12.09
C MET A 72 -12.42 5.99 11.97
N VAL A 73 -11.59 4.96 12.21
CA VAL A 73 -10.13 5.05 12.02
C VAL A 73 -9.80 5.36 10.56
N ALA A 74 -10.43 4.67 9.61
CA ALA A 74 -10.24 4.94 8.19
C ALA A 74 -10.69 6.36 7.79
N GLY A 75 -11.82 6.81 8.33
CA GLY A 75 -12.30 8.19 8.15
C GLY A 75 -11.33 9.21 8.74
N TYR A 76 -10.81 8.97 9.95
CA TYR A 76 -9.80 9.80 10.57
C TYR A 76 -8.54 9.88 9.70
N GLN A 77 -7.99 8.74 9.27
CA GLN A 77 -6.83 8.71 8.39
C GLN A 77 -7.07 9.48 7.08
N LYS A 78 -8.27 9.38 6.50
CA LYS A 78 -8.60 10.07 5.24
C LYS A 78 -8.75 11.58 5.39
N PHE A 79 -9.41 12.03 6.45
CA PHE A 79 -9.92 13.41 6.53
C PHE A 79 -9.24 14.26 7.61
N MET A 80 -8.65 13.66 8.64
CA MET A 80 -8.15 14.38 9.81
C MET A 80 -6.69 14.10 10.17
N GLU A 81 -6.14 12.93 9.84
CA GLU A 81 -4.77 12.55 10.22
C GLU A 81 -3.75 13.52 9.64
N ASN A 82 -3.05 14.19 10.54
CA ASN A 82 -1.96 15.12 10.25
C ASN A 82 -1.22 15.46 11.55
N ASN A 83 -0.19 16.30 11.46
CA ASN A 83 0.62 16.63 12.63
C ASN A 83 -0.11 17.44 13.71
N PHE A 84 -1.23 18.07 13.38
CA PHE A 84 -2.03 18.84 14.34
C PHE A 84 -3.01 17.94 15.12
N TRP A 85 -3.73 17.04 14.43
CA TRP A 85 -4.73 16.16 15.06
C TRP A 85 -4.15 14.85 15.57
N GLY A 86 -2.93 14.49 15.17
CA GLY A 86 -2.24 13.26 15.53
C GLY A 86 -1.99 12.34 14.34
N LEU A 87 -0.95 11.51 14.45
CA LEU A 87 -0.65 10.43 13.51
C LEU A 87 -1.00 9.09 14.16
N THR A 88 -1.57 8.19 13.38
CA THR A 88 -1.76 6.79 13.78
C THR A 88 -0.42 6.09 13.97
N ASN A 89 -0.40 5.05 14.81
CA ASN A 89 0.83 4.30 15.10
C ASN A 89 1.48 3.74 13.83
N SER A 90 0.69 3.31 12.86
CA SER A 90 1.20 2.79 11.59
C SER A 90 1.82 3.87 10.71
N THR A 91 1.30 5.09 10.76
CA THR A 91 1.93 6.23 10.07
C THR A 91 3.25 6.61 10.73
N GLN A 92 3.33 6.54 12.07
CA GLN A 92 4.58 6.73 12.79
C GLN A 92 5.60 5.62 12.47
N GLU A 93 5.16 4.36 12.38
CA GLU A 93 6.00 3.24 11.96
C GLU A 93 6.55 3.46 10.54
N ALA A 94 5.69 3.90 9.61
CA ALA A 94 6.13 4.28 8.27
C ALA A 94 7.19 5.41 8.29
N GLN A 95 7.01 6.42 9.16
CA GLN A 95 8.02 7.47 9.34
C GLN A 95 9.35 6.90 9.85
N ASN A 96 9.31 6.00 10.83
CA ASN A 96 10.51 5.37 11.39
C ASN A 96 11.27 4.58 10.33
N LEU A 97 10.55 3.79 9.51
CA LEU A 97 11.14 3.04 8.40
C LEU A 97 11.79 3.97 7.36
N MET A 98 11.12 5.07 6.99
CA MET A 98 11.70 6.03 6.04
C MET A 98 12.94 6.72 6.61
N ASN A 99 12.91 7.12 7.89
CA ASN A 99 14.07 7.72 8.54
C ASN A 99 15.25 6.76 8.66
N GLY A 100 15.00 5.48 8.94
CA GLY A 100 16.04 4.46 9.10
C GLY A 100 16.62 3.95 7.78
N TYR A 101 15.77 3.75 6.77
CA TYR A 101 16.13 3.01 5.55
C TYR A 101 15.92 3.80 4.25
N GLY A 102 15.27 4.96 4.28
CA GLY A 102 14.84 5.64 3.05
C GLY A 102 15.99 6.10 2.14
N ASN A 103 17.16 6.38 2.72
CA ASN A 103 18.38 6.72 1.98
C ASN A 103 19.27 5.52 1.65
N THR A 104 19.20 4.43 2.43
CA THR A 104 20.04 3.25 2.24
C THR A 104 19.40 2.25 1.27
N GLY A 105 18.08 2.08 1.34
CA GLY A 105 17.32 1.22 0.45
C GLY A 105 16.00 0.80 1.09
N LEU A 106 14.89 1.33 0.59
CA LEU A 106 13.55 1.03 1.10
C LEU A 106 12.57 0.82 -0.05
N GLU A 107 11.75 -0.21 0.07
CA GLU A 107 10.66 -0.53 -0.86
C GLU A 107 9.38 -0.72 -0.07
N LEU A 108 8.41 0.17 -0.29
CA LEU A 108 7.15 0.19 0.44
C LEU A 108 5.98 -0.21 -0.46
N TYR A 109 5.13 -1.09 0.03
CA TYR A 109 3.92 -1.53 -0.64
C TYR A 109 2.69 -1.07 0.14
N GLY A 110 1.81 -0.28 -0.47
CA GLY A 110 0.59 0.21 0.16
C GLY A 110 -0.65 -0.34 -0.53
N HIS A 111 -1.32 -1.31 0.10
CA HIS A 111 -2.61 -1.83 -0.38
C HIS A 111 -3.77 -1.15 0.34
N SER A 112 -4.82 -0.76 -0.40
CA SER A 112 -6.05 -0.23 0.20
C SER A 112 -5.78 0.95 1.17
N ARG A 113 -6.16 0.83 2.45
CA ARG A 113 -5.82 1.78 3.53
C ARG A 113 -4.31 1.94 3.76
N GLY A 114 -3.49 0.91 3.58
CA GLY A 114 -2.04 1.02 3.73
C GLY A 114 -1.43 2.05 2.79
N GLY A 115 -2.03 2.27 1.63
CA GLY A 115 -1.70 3.38 0.75
C GLY A 115 -1.97 4.77 1.36
N MET A 116 -3.04 4.91 2.15
CA MET A 116 -3.32 6.10 2.98
C MET A 116 -2.24 6.33 4.03
N THR A 117 -1.83 5.28 4.76
CA THR A 117 -0.76 5.36 5.76
C THR A 117 0.53 5.89 5.15
N LEU A 118 0.95 5.36 4.01
CA LEU A 118 2.15 5.83 3.29
C LEU A 118 1.99 7.27 2.76
N GLY A 119 0.81 7.61 2.25
CA GLY A 119 0.51 8.98 1.82
C GLY A 119 0.55 10.00 2.96
N ASN A 120 -0.01 9.65 4.11
CA ASN A 120 -0.03 10.48 5.31
C ASN A 120 1.36 10.62 5.94
N MET A 121 2.19 9.58 5.87
CA MET A 121 3.61 9.67 6.22
C MET A 121 4.32 10.74 5.38
N LEU A 122 4.20 10.67 4.06
CA LEU A 122 4.81 11.66 3.14
C LEU A 122 4.27 13.07 3.38
N TYR A 123 2.97 13.20 3.61
CA TYR A 123 2.31 14.48 3.88
C TYR A 123 2.79 15.07 5.22
N SER A 124 2.92 14.24 6.24
CA SER A 124 3.46 14.63 7.55
C SER A 124 4.90 15.15 7.43
N PHE A 125 5.78 14.49 6.67
CA PHE A 125 7.14 14.97 6.44
C PHE A 125 7.15 16.34 5.76
N LYS A 126 6.33 16.52 4.71
CA LYS A 126 6.19 17.81 4.05
C LYS A 126 5.72 18.92 5.00
N GLN A 127 4.72 18.65 5.84
CA GLN A 127 4.25 19.62 6.83
C GLN A 127 5.33 19.99 7.87
N LYS A 128 6.19 19.02 8.26
CA LYS A 128 7.31 19.25 9.18
C LYS A 128 8.52 19.92 8.50
N GLY A 129 8.51 20.10 7.18
CA GLY A 129 9.67 20.57 6.43
C GLY A 129 10.80 19.54 6.35
N VAL A 130 10.51 18.24 6.48
CA VAL A 130 11.50 17.16 6.40
C VAL A 130 11.66 16.69 4.96
N HIS A 131 12.90 16.66 4.48
CA HIS A 131 13.30 16.21 3.14
C HIS A 131 14.73 15.68 3.17
N GLY A 132 15.20 15.09 2.06
CA GLY A 132 16.51 14.44 1.95
C GLY A 132 16.62 13.08 2.68
N ILE A 133 15.49 12.42 2.94
CA ILE A 133 15.43 11.15 3.71
C ILE A 133 14.91 9.95 2.89
N ALA A 134 14.62 10.16 1.60
CA ALA A 134 13.99 9.15 0.74
C ALA A 134 14.76 8.91 -0.58
N ASP A 135 16.08 9.12 -0.58
CA ASP A 135 16.92 9.07 -1.77
C ASP A 135 16.85 7.73 -2.52
N ASN A 136 16.78 6.61 -1.78
CA ASN A 136 16.74 5.24 -2.32
C ASN A 136 15.43 4.53 -1.97
N THR A 137 14.33 5.29 -1.93
CA THR A 137 13.00 4.78 -1.61
C THR A 137 12.15 4.53 -2.85
N ASN A 138 11.48 3.38 -2.91
CA ASN A 138 10.40 3.13 -3.85
C ASN A 138 9.08 2.89 -3.11
N ILE A 139 7.98 3.36 -3.69
CA ILE A 139 6.63 3.20 -3.15
C ILE A 139 5.74 2.66 -4.26
N ASN A 140 5.03 1.56 -4.01
CA ASN A 140 4.04 1.00 -4.93
C ASN A 140 2.67 0.89 -4.26
N PHE A 141 1.64 1.31 -4.98
CA PHE A 141 0.26 1.30 -4.53
C PHE A 141 -0.58 0.28 -5.25
N TYR A 142 -1.43 -0.43 -4.50
CA TYR A 142 -2.35 -1.44 -4.99
C TYR A 142 -3.75 -1.10 -4.49
N GLY A 143 -4.65 -0.66 -5.38
CA GLY A 143 -6.01 -0.27 -4.99
C GLY A 143 -6.03 0.82 -3.90
N SER A 144 -5.03 1.69 -3.89
CA SER A 144 -4.74 2.58 -2.76
C SER A 144 -5.81 3.64 -2.52
N ALA A 145 -6.18 3.84 -1.26
CA ALA A 145 -7.07 4.93 -0.83
C ALA A 145 -6.42 6.33 -0.92
N PHE A 146 -5.11 6.40 -1.19
CA PHE A 146 -4.35 7.63 -1.40
C PHE A 146 -4.05 7.84 -2.88
N ASN A 147 -4.03 9.11 -3.30
CA ASN A 147 -3.78 9.46 -4.69
C ASN A 147 -2.30 9.31 -5.06
N ALA A 148 -2.00 8.46 -6.04
CA ALA A 148 -0.64 8.17 -6.50
C ALA A 148 0.07 9.39 -7.09
N LEU A 149 -0.65 10.28 -7.78
CA LEU A 149 -0.06 11.51 -8.31
C LEU A 149 0.35 12.44 -7.16
N VAL A 150 -0.50 12.60 -6.15
CA VAL A 150 -0.16 13.37 -4.94
C VAL A 150 1.04 12.74 -4.22
N ALA A 151 1.04 11.42 -4.04
CA ALA A 151 2.17 10.73 -3.42
C ALA A 151 3.47 10.90 -4.19
N SER A 152 3.46 10.85 -5.53
CA SER A 152 4.65 11.11 -6.35
C SER A 152 5.21 12.51 -6.10
N ALA A 153 4.33 13.50 -5.93
CA ALA A 153 4.74 14.87 -5.65
C ALA A 153 5.34 15.03 -4.26
N LEU A 154 4.74 14.38 -3.26
CA LEU A 154 5.27 14.38 -1.90
C LEU A 154 6.59 13.60 -1.80
N LEU A 155 6.71 12.44 -2.44
CA LEU A 155 7.95 11.66 -2.49
C LEU A 155 9.06 12.45 -3.19
N THR A 156 8.74 13.20 -4.25
CA THR A 156 9.71 14.08 -4.91
C THR A 156 10.24 15.15 -3.95
N TYR A 157 9.36 15.74 -3.14
CA TYR A 157 9.76 16.69 -2.11
C TYR A 157 10.65 16.02 -1.04
N VAL A 158 10.21 14.90 -0.47
CA VAL A 158 10.90 14.22 0.63
C VAL A 158 12.26 13.63 0.20
N SER A 159 12.46 13.38 -1.09
CA SER A 159 13.70 12.84 -1.66
C SER A 159 14.60 13.88 -2.35
N ASP A 160 14.34 15.18 -2.19
CA ASP A 160 15.08 16.25 -2.89
C ASP A 160 15.17 16.05 -4.42
N GLY A 161 14.08 15.56 -5.02
CA GLY A 161 14.02 15.35 -6.46
C GLY A 161 14.56 14.00 -6.94
N LYS A 162 15.13 13.16 -6.07
CA LYS A 162 15.76 11.89 -6.47
C LYS A 162 14.73 10.80 -6.81
N GLN A 163 13.56 10.81 -6.16
CA GLN A 163 12.47 9.88 -6.42
C GLN A 163 11.24 10.64 -6.94
N THR A 164 10.95 10.49 -8.23
CA THR A 164 9.92 11.30 -8.94
C THR A 164 8.66 10.53 -9.32
N THR A 165 8.61 9.24 -8.99
CA THR A 165 7.53 8.34 -9.41
C THR A 165 7.12 7.42 -8.28
N VAL A 166 5.83 7.07 -8.24
CA VAL A 166 5.32 5.93 -7.47
C VAL A 166 4.75 4.87 -8.41
N GLY A 167 4.81 3.61 -8.02
CA GLY A 167 4.09 2.53 -8.71
C GLY A 167 2.60 2.60 -8.40
N LEU A 168 1.76 2.31 -9.39
CA LEU A 168 0.31 2.19 -9.22
C LEU A 168 -0.20 0.95 -9.96
N GLU A 169 -0.98 0.16 -9.25
CA GLU A 169 -1.84 -0.89 -9.75
C GLU A 169 -3.26 -0.63 -9.27
N ASN A 170 -4.18 -0.43 -10.21
CA ASN A 170 -5.56 -0.10 -9.87
C ASN A 170 -6.51 -0.62 -10.92
N HIS A 171 -7.47 -1.45 -10.51
CA HIS A 171 -8.46 -1.98 -11.43
C HIS A 171 -9.55 -0.95 -11.73
N LYS A 172 -10.09 -0.95 -12.96
CA LYS A 172 -11.14 -0.01 -13.41
C LYS A 172 -12.36 0.08 -12.49
N TYR A 173 -12.72 -1.02 -11.84
CA TYR A 173 -13.88 -1.08 -10.94
C TYR A 173 -13.52 -1.12 -9.45
N ASP A 174 -12.25 -0.91 -9.10
CA ASP A 174 -11.83 -0.82 -7.70
C ASP A 174 -12.41 0.45 -7.06
N PHE A 175 -13.31 0.26 -6.08
CA PHE A 175 -13.95 1.34 -5.34
C PHE A 175 -12.94 2.17 -4.54
N VAL A 176 -12.03 1.51 -3.84
CA VAL A 176 -11.08 2.17 -2.93
C VAL A 176 -10.06 2.93 -3.75
N GLY A 177 -9.45 2.28 -4.73
CA GLY A 177 -8.45 2.92 -5.58
C GLY A 177 -9.04 4.03 -6.44
N GLY A 178 -10.14 3.75 -7.13
CA GLY A 178 -10.77 4.68 -8.07
C GLY A 178 -11.54 5.82 -7.40
N VAL A 179 -12.42 5.52 -6.45
CA VAL A 179 -13.34 6.53 -5.88
C VAL A 179 -12.78 7.19 -4.63
N ILE A 180 -12.23 6.42 -3.69
CA ILE A 180 -11.63 7.00 -2.47
C ILE A 180 -10.26 7.63 -2.79
N GLY A 181 -9.42 6.91 -3.53
CA GLY A 181 -8.07 7.35 -3.91
C GLY A 181 -8.02 8.31 -5.08
N GLY A 182 -9.06 8.34 -5.93
CA GLY A 182 -9.05 9.13 -7.16
C GLY A 182 -7.98 8.68 -8.15
N ASN A 183 -7.57 7.40 -8.09
CA ASN A 183 -6.52 6.85 -8.94
C ASN A 183 -7.09 6.42 -10.30
N PRO A 184 -6.36 6.63 -11.40
CA PRO A 184 -6.75 6.10 -12.69
C PRO A 184 -6.66 4.57 -12.71
N ALA A 185 -7.43 3.94 -13.59
CA ALA A 185 -7.31 2.50 -13.85
C ALA A 185 -6.02 2.22 -14.62
N THR A 186 -5.35 1.11 -14.29
CA THR A 186 -4.14 0.63 -14.98
C THR A 186 -4.40 -0.65 -15.76
N PHE A 187 -5.50 -1.33 -15.47
CA PHE A 187 -6.07 -2.47 -16.20
C PHE A 187 -7.58 -2.56 -15.96
N SER A 188 -8.29 -3.38 -16.74
CA SER A 188 -9.76 -3.31 -16.78
C SER A 188 -10.51 -4.61 -17.14
N LYS A 189 -9.81 -5.74 -17.27
CA LYS A 189 -10.48 -7.00 -17.60
C LYS A 189 -11.40 -7.39 -16.44
N ALA A 190 -12.63 -7.78 -16.74
CA ALA A 190 -13.60 -8.24 -15.75
C ALA A 190 -14.56 -9.25 -16.38
N PRO A 191 -15.27 -10.07 -15.58
CA PRO A 191 -16.31 -10.96 -16.08
C PRO A 191 -17.38 -10.22 -16.90
N ALA A 192 -18.00 -10.93 -17.84
CA ALA A 192 -19.07 -10.35 -18.66
C ALA A 192 -20.23 -9.85 -17.78
N GLY A 193 -20.72 -8.65 -18.06
CA GLY A 193 -21.79 -8.02 -17.28
C GLY A 193 -21.35 -7.43 -15.94
N SER A 194 -20.04 -7.40 -15.63
CA SER A 194 -19.49 -6.62 -14.54
C SER A 194 -19.68 -5.12 -14.76
N ASN A 195 -19.94 -4.43 -13.66
CA ASN A 195 -20.00 -2.98 -13.61
C ASN A 195 -19.55 -2.52 -12.22
N TRP A 196 -19.40 -1.21 -12.05
CA TRP A 196 -18.88 -0.64 -10.81
C TRP A 196 -19.70 -1.02 -9.57
N TRP A 197 -21.03 -1.10 -9.68
CA TRP A 197 -21.89 -1.50 -8.56
C TRP A 197 -21.68 -2.96 -8.16
N LYS A 198 -21.67 -3.87 -9.14
CA LYS A 198 -21.48 -5.31 -8.90
C LYS A 198 -20.10 -5.62 -8.32
N GLU A 199 -19.06 -4.99 -8.85
CA GLU A 199 -17.69 -5.22 -8.40
C GLU A 199 -17.44 -4.60 -7.02
N THR A 200 -18.00 -3.43 -6.72
CA THR A 200 -17.98 -2.86 -5.37
C THR A 200 -18.66 -3.81 -4.37
N TRP A 201 -19.82 -4.39 -4.71
CA TRP A 201 -20.48 -5.36 -3.82
C TRP A 201 -19.62 -6.61 -3.57
N LYS A 202 -18.99 -7.14 -4.63
CA LYS A 202 -18.09 -8.29 -4.50
C LYS A 202 -16.92 -8.07 -3.57
N MET A 203 -16.44 -6.83 -3.40
CA MET A 203 -15.39 -6.54 -2.42
C MET A 203 -15.76 -6.95 -1.00
N PHE A 204 -17.05 -6.99 -0.68
CA PHE A 204 -17.56 -7.36 0.64
C PHE A 204 -18.13 -8.79 0.70
N SER A 205 -18.26 -9.48 -0.44
CA SER A 205 -18.95 -10.78 -0.51
C SER A 205 -18.15 -11.89 -1.19
N ASP A 206 -17.05 -11.57 -1.88
CA ASP A 206 -16.24 -12.53 -2.64
C ASP A 206 -14.74 -12.26 -2.40
N PRO A 207 -13.97 -13.24 -1.91
CA PRO A 207 -12.52 -13.07 -1.73
C PRO A 207 -11.76 -12.83 -3.05
N ILE A 208 -12.35 -13.18 -4.20
CA ILE A 208 -11.76 -12.99 -5.54
C ILE A 208 -12.48 -11.83 -6.24
N ASN A 209 -11.98 -10.62 -6.01
CA ASN A 209 -12.58 -9.40 -6.53
C ASN A 209 -11.51 -8.42 -7.04
N VAL A 210 -11.97 -7.34 -7.67
CA VAL A 210 -11.11 -6.33 -8.30
C VAL A 210 -10.13 -5.61 -7.37
N HIS A 211 -10.40 -5.62 -6.06
CA HIS A 211 -9.57 -4.97 -5.04
C HIS A 211 -8.53 -5.92 -4.43
N THR A 212 -8.80 -7.23 -4.45
CA THR A 212 -7.88 -8.27 -3.97
C THR A 212 -7.00 -8.85 -5.08
N CYS A 213 -7.49 -8.82 -6.33
CA CYS A 213 -6.79 -9.33 -7.51
C CYS A 213 -5.83 -8.30 -8.13
N LEU A 214 -4.81 -7.93 -7.36
CA LEU A 214 -3.73 -7.00 -7.72
C LEU A 214 -2.36 -7.69 -7.52
N GLY A 215 -1.26 -7.15 -8.03
CA GLY A 215 0.06 -7.78 -7.93
C GLY A 215 0.13 -9.15 -8.60
N ASP A 216 0.90 -10.06 -8.01
CA ASP A 216 1.02 -11.46 -8.45
C ASP A 216 -0.08 -12.35 -7.84
N ALA A 217 -1.33 -11.90 -7.97
CA ALA A 217 -2.49 -12.63 -7.46
C ALA A 217 -2.70 -13.96 -8.19
N SER A 218 -3.45 -14.86 -7.54
CA SER A 218 -3.70 -16.23 -8.01
C SER A 218 -4.15 -16.35 -9.46
N TYR A 219 -3.96 -17.53 -10.06
CA TYR A 219 -4.45 -17.83 -11.41
C TYR A 219 -5.95 -17.53 -11.62
N LYS A 220 -6.78 -17.72 -10.58
CA LYS A 220 -8.20 -17.35 -10.64
C LYS A 220 -8.39 -15.85 -10.82
N CYS A 221 -7.63 -15.03 -10.09
CA CYS A 221 -7.62 -13.57 -10.26
C CYS A 221 -7.24 -13.20 -11.69
N GLN A 222 -6.15 -13.76 -12.23
CA GLN A 222 -5.70 -13.46 -13.59
C GLN A 222 -6.72 -13.90 -14.66
N LYS A 223 -7.39 -15.03 -14.43
CA LYS A 223 -8.46 -15.53 -15.31
C LYS A 223 -9.65 -14.58 -15.35
N PHE A 224 -10.13 -14.11 -14.20
CA PHE A 224 -11.33 -13.27 -14.13
C PHE A 224 -11.04 -11.79 -14.40
N TYR A 225 -9.98 -11.24 -13.83
CA TYR A 225 -9.68 -9.81 -13.83
C TYR A 225 -8.44 -9.41 -14.64
N GLY A 226 -7.77 -10.38 -15.26
CA GLY A 226 -6.55 -10.16 -16.03
C GLY A 226 -5.31 -10.06 -15.16
N SER A 227 -4.15 -10.10 -15.81
CA SER A 227 -2.88 -9.83 -15.13
C SER A 227 -2.86 -8.38 -14.67
N SER A 228 -2.44 -8.17 -13.43
CA SER A 228 -2.25 -6.81 -12.93
C SER A 228 -1.20 -6.07 -13.77
N ASN A 229 -1.32 -4.75 -13.83
CA ASN A 229 -0.42 -3.90 -14.60
C ASN A 229 0.04 -2.72 -13.75
N ARG A 230 1.31 -2.74 -13.38
CA ARG A 230 1.95 -1.63 -12.66
C ARG A 230 2.40 -0.56 -13.63
N VAL A 231 1.92 0.66 -13.40
CA VAL A 231 2.41 1.85 -14.10
C VAL A 231 3.17 2.74 -13.15
N LYS A 232 4.18 3.45 -13.66
CA LYS A 232 4.85 4.52 -12.91
C LYS A 232 4.04 5.81 -13.07
N VAL A 233 3.65 6.41 -11.96
CA VAL A 233 2.95 7.70 -11.91
C VAL A 233 3.97 8.80 -11.57
N PRO A 234 4.33 9.68 -12.53
CA PRO A 234 5.31 10.74 -12.31
C PRO A 234 4.69 12.01 -11.70
N LEU A 235 5.54 12.87 -11.09
CA LEU A 235 5.21 14.20 -10.56
C LEU A 235 4.42 15.10 -11.54
N ARG A 236 4.48 14.84 -12.85
CA ARG A 236 3.62 15.44 -13.88
C ARG A 236 3.51 14.46 -15.06
N SER A 237 2.30 14.08 -15.46
CA SER A 237 2.13 13.67 -16.85
C SER A 237 2.35 14.92 -17.70
N LYS A 238 3.25 14.85 -18.68
CA LYS A 238 3.36 15.89 -19.70
C LYS A 238 1.96 16.01 -20.34
N LYS A 239 1.27 17.12 -20.08
CA LYS A 239 0.24 17.65 -20.98
C LYS A 239 0.85 18.85 -21.68
#